data_AF-A0A9D9QXB5-F1
#
_entry.id   AF-A0A9D9QXB5-F1
#
_cell.length_a   1.000
_cell.length_b   1.000
_cell.length_c   1.000
_cell.angle_alpha   90.00
_cell.angle_beta   90.00
_cell.angle_gamma   90.00
#
_symmetry.space_group_name_H-M   'P 1'
#
loop_
_entity.id
_entity.type
_entity.pdbx_description
1 polymer ?
#
loop_
_entity_poly.entity_id
_entity_poly.type
_entity_poly.pdbx_seq_one_letter_code
_entity_poly.pdbx_strand_id
1 'polypeptide(L)'
;MDEHKSSTDFDDAEILAKFRNLLGKYQNQGKIIGVTTSTPVSTPTATSQTNGISQEVEADSIPTLTEIVILHPSVIQPQPKRSTPIRQILDAALEDAHIEMDALDRKALAHALEVRLADQVK
;
A
#
# COMPACT_ATOMS: atom_id res chain seq x y z
N MET A 1 6.74 -39.98 -37.88
CA MET A 1 7.46 -39.52 -36.68
C MET A 1 6.82 -38.21 -36.31
N ASP A 2 5.94 -38.30 -35.34
CA ASP A 2 4.89 -37.34 -35.04
C ASP A 2 5.42 -36.00 -34.52
N GLU A 3 4.75 -34.98 -35.02
CA GLU A 3 4.95 -33.56 -34.83
C GLU A 3 4.56 -33.12 -33.41
N HIS A 4 5.57 -32.88 -32.56
CA HIS A 4 5.40 -32.19 -31.28
C HIS A 4 5.05 -30.71 -31.51
N LYS A 5 3.80 -30.44 -31.80
CA LYS A 5 3.19 -29.10 -31.74
C LYS A 5 3.12 -28.72 -30.26
N SER A 6 4.07 -27.90 -29.79
CA SER A 6 4.06 -27.34 -28.45
C SER A 6 2.77 -26.54 -28.25
N SER A 7 1.83 -27.13 -27.54
CA SER A 7 0.46 -26.68 -27.32
C SER A 7 0.35 -25.55 -26.28
N THR A 8 1.18 -24.52 -26.41
CA THR A 8 1.10 -23.26 -25.65
C THR A 8 1.73 -22.11 -26.45
N ASP A 9 1.49 -22.08 -27.76
CA ASP A 9 1.68 -20.86 -28.53
C ASP A 9 0.39 -20.05 -28.33
N PHE A 10 0.27 -19.34 -27.22
CA PHE A 10 -0.71 -18.27 -27.15
C PHE A 10 -0.33 -17.32 -28.27
N ASP A 11 -1.20 -17.13 -29.27
CA ASP A 11 -0.89 -16.28 -30.42
C ASP A 11 -0.41 -14.91 -29.93
N ASP A 12 0.91 -14.67 -29.97
CA ASP A 12 1.53 -13.42 -29.49
C ASP A 12 0.92 -12.21 -30.21
N ALA A 13 0.51 -12.40 -31.47
CA ALA A 13 -0.24 -11.44 -32.25
C ALA A 13 -1.59 -11.09 -31.62
N GLU A 14 -2.31 -12.07 -31.08
CA GLU A 14 -3.59 -11.88 -30.38
C GLU A 14 -3.38 -11.14 -29.05
N ILE A 15 -2.33 -11.48 -28.31
CA ILE A 15 -1.97 -10.81 -27.05
C ILE A 15 -1.66 -9.32 -27.30
N LEU A 16 -0.83 -9.02 -28.30
CA LEU A 16 -0.49 -7.64 -28.65
C LEU A 16 -1.72 -6.85 -29.14
N ALA A 17 -2.64 -7.49 -29.87
CA ALA A 17 -3.89 -6.88 -30.30
C ALA A 17 -4.81 -6.54 -29.12
N LYS A 18 -4.94 -7.45 -28.15
CA LYS A 18 -5.72 -7.21 -26.91
C LYS A 18 -5.13 -6.08 -26.09
N PHE A 19 -3.81 -6.02 -25.96
CA PHE A 19 -3.11 -4.97 -25.22
C PHE A 19 -3.32 -3.58 -25.84
N ARG A 20 -3.17 -3.46 -27.17
CA ARG A 20 -3.42 -2.20 -27.89
C ARG A 20 -4.87 -1.73 -27.75
N ASN A 21 -5.82 -2.66 -27.83
CA ASN A 21 -7.24 -2.36 -27.60
C ASN A 21 -7.50 -1.88 -26.18
N LEU A 22 -6.84 -2.46 -25.18
CA LEU A 22 -6.99 -2.06 -23.79
C LEU A 22 -6.47 -0.62 -23.57
N LEU A 23 -5.26 -0.31 -24.05
CA LEU A 23 -4.70 1.04 -23.99
C LEU A 23 -5.59 2.07 -24.68
N GLY A 24 -6.08 1.77 -25.90
CA GLY A 24 -6.97 2.66 -26.64
C GLY A 24 -8.30 2.93 -25.93
N LYS A 25 -8.87 1.91 -25.28
CA LYS A 25 -10.11 2.05 -24.48
C LYS A 25 -9.93 3.03 -23.33
N TYR A 26 -8.79 3.01 -22.63
CA TYR A 26 -8.59 3.80 -21.42
C TYR A 26 -7.87 5.14 -21.64
N GLN A 27 -7.20 5.36 -22.79
CA GLN A 27 -6.55 6.63 -23.10
C GLN A 27 -7.50 7.84 -23.11
N ASN A 28 -8.79 7.64 -23.42
CA ASN A 28 -9.77 8.72 -23.52
C ASN A 28 -10.84 8.71 -22.40
N GLN A 29 -10.79 7.74 -21.48
CA GLN A 29 -11.77 7.62 -20.38
C GLN A 29 -11.56 8.66 -19.26
N GLY A 30 -10.48 9.44 -19.31
CA GLY A 30 -10.18 10.51 -18.34
C GLY A 30 -10.97 11.80 -18.52
N LYS A 31 -11.82 11.96 -19.55
CA LYS A 31 -12.68 13.14 -19.68
C LYS A 31 -14.00 12.90 -18.93
N ILE A 32 -13.92 12.97 -17.61
CA ILE A 32 -15.09 13.16 -16.74
C ILE A 32 -15.80 14.45 -17.18
N ILE A 33 -16.84 14.31 -17.99
CA ILE A 33 -17.81 15.37 -18.21
C ILE A 33 -18.48 15.57 -16.85
N GLY A 34 -18.18 16.70 -16.22
CA GLY A 34 -18.92 17.17 -15.06
C GLY A 34 -20.41 17.13 -15.38
N VAL A 35 -21.16 16.34 -14.61
CA VAL A 35 -22.61 16.33 -14.63
C VAL A 35 -23.07 17.69 -14.11
N THR A 36 -23.20 18.65 -15.02
CA THR A 36 -24.11 19.78 -14.85
C THR A 36 -25.52 19.25 -15.05
N THR A 37 -26.16 18.81 -13.98
CA THR A 37 -27.63 18.81 -13.92
C THR A 37 -28.05 20.03 -13.13
N SER A 38 -28.51 21.02 -13.88
CA SER A 38 -29.28 22.17 -13.45
C SER A 38 -30.56 21.77 -12.72
N THR A 39 -30.76 22.31 -11.51
CA THR A 39 -32.10 22.64 -10.98
C THR A 39 -32.04 24.04 -10.35
N PRO A 40 -32.99 24.95 -10.65
CA PRO A 40 -32.99 26.32 -10.15
C PRO A 40 -33.81 26.46 -8.85
N VAL A 41 -33.59 27.59 -8.14
CA VAL A 41 -34.43 28.18 -7.06
C VAL A 41 -34.26 27.49 -5.68
N SER A 42 -33.81 28.11 -4.58
CA SER A 42 -34.02 29.49 -4.09
C SER A 42 -32.79 30.01 -3.30
N THR A 43 -32.50 31.30 -3.45
CA THR A 43 -31.75 32.12 -2.47
C THR A 43 -32.51 32.24 -1.14
N PRO A 44 -31.81 32.53 -0.03
CA PRO A 44 -31.85 33.91 0.44
C PRO A 44 -30.48 34.47 0.88
N THR A 45 -30.25 35.70 0.45
CA THR A 45 -29.56 36.82 1.10
C THR A 45 -28.16 36.66 1.70
N ALA A 46 -27.27 37.43 1.08
CA ALA A 46 -25.96 37.87 1.54
C ALA A 46 -25.99 38.60 2.89
N THR A 47 -24.91 38.42 3.66
CA THR A 47 -24.10 39.50 4.25
C THR A 47 -22.86 38.89 4.90
N SER A 48 -21.69 39.12 4.31
CA SER A 48 -20.47 39.42 5.05
C SER A 48 -19.52 40.15 4.11
N GLN A 49 -19.59 41.48 4.17
CA GLN A 49 -18.45 42.31 3.83
C GLN A 49 -17.31 41.94 4.77
N THR A 50 -16.15 41.61 4.23
CA THR A 50 -14.87 41.89 4.90
C THR A 50 -13.88 42.28 3.82
N ASN A 51 -13.71 43.60 3.75
CA ASN A 51 -12.53 44.37 3.42
C ASN A 51 -11.49 43.74 2.49
N GLY A 52 -11.29 44.46 1.39
CA GLY A 52 -10.34 44.15 0.35
C GLY A 52 -8.91 43.99 0.86
N ILE A 53 -8.28 42.96 0.33
CA ILE A 53 -6.92 43.05 -0.18
C ILE A 53 -7.03 42.42 -1.56
N SER A 54 -7.20 43.25 -2.58
CA SER A 54 -6.86 42.85 -3.95
C SER A 54 -5.35 42.70 -3.98
N GLN A 55 -4.85 41.57 -3.50
CA GLN A 55 -3.47 41.19 -3.70
C GLN A 55 -3.41 40.61 -5.10
N GLU A 56 -2.71 41.31 -5.99
CA GLU A 56 -2.32 40.76 -7.29
C GLU A 56 -1.71 39.38 -7.05
N VAL A 57 -2.44 38.35 -7.47
CA VAL A 57 -1.92 36.99 -7.54
C VAL A 57 -0.95 37.02 -8.70
N GLU A 58 0.32 37.23 -8.37
CA GLU A 58 1.47 36.91 -9.21
C GLU A 58 1.20 35.54 -9.84
N ALA A 59 0.94 35.52 -11.15
CA ALA A 59 0.42 34.36 -11.87
C ALA A 59 1.41 33.18 -11.93
N ASP A 60 2.62 33.37 -11.40
CA ASP A 60 3.71 32.38 -11.34
C ASP A 60 3.93 31.79 -9.92
N SER A 61 3.14 32.19 -8.92
CA SER A 61 3.28 31.67 -7.56
C SER A 61 2.49 30.37 -7.37
N ILE A 62 3.20 29.25 -7.25
CA ILE A 62 2.61 27.94 -6.92
C ILE A 62 1.95 28.02 -5.53
N PRO A 63 0.65 27.76 -5.41
CA PRO A 63 -0.01 27.73 -4.11
C PRO A 63 0.60 26.60 -3.27
N THR A 64 1.15 26.96 -2.11
CA THR A 64 1.69 26.00 -1.15
C THR A 64 0.59 25.52 -0.20
N LEU A 65 0.57 24.22 0.08
CA LEU A 65 -0.34 23.63 1.07
C LEU A 65 0.09 24.09 2.47
N THR A 66 -0.68 25.02 3.05
CA THR A 66 -0.45 25.58 4.38
C THR A 66 -1.18 24.85 5.50
N GLU A 67 -1.91 23.77 5.19
CA GLU A 67 -2.62 23.00 6.20
C GLU A 67 -1.66 22.15 7.04
N ILE A 68 -1.65 22.44 8.34
CA ILE A 68 -0.90 21.68 9.33
C ILE A 68 -1.69 20.44 9.69
N VAL A 69 -1.17 19.26 9.35
CA VAL A 69 -1.76 17.99 9.78
C VAL A 69 -1.48 17.79 11.26
N ILE A 70 -2.48 18.06 12.11
CA ILE A 70 -2.43 17.74 13.54
C ILE A 70 -2.72 16.24 13.67
N LEU A 71 -1.66 15.43 13.67
CA LEU A 71 -1.77 14.02 14.04
C LEU A 71 -2.06 13.95 15.53
N HIS A 72 -3.28 13.54 15.89
CA HIS A 72 -3.53 13.10 17.26
C HIS A 72 -2.52 11.99 17.58
N PRO A 73 -1.79 12.07 18.72
CA PRO A 73 -0.92 10.99 19.14
C PRO A 73 -1.81 9.75 19.18
N SER A 74 -1.54 8.83 18.25
CA SER A 74 -2.29 7.59 18.20
C SER A 74 -2.14 6.96 19.56
N VAL A 75 -3.23 6.44 20.12
CA VAL A 75 -3.12 5.45 21.19
C VAL A 75 -2.44 4.26 20.52
N ILE A 76 -1.10 4.28 20.46
CA ILE A 76 -0.29 3.21 19.93
C ILE A 76 -0.56 2.07 20.89
N GLN A 77 -1.48 1.18 20.50
CA GLN A 77 -1.63 -0.07 21.21
C GLN A 77 -0.23 -0.68 21.30
N PRO A 78 0.24 -1.08 22.50
CA PRO A 78 1.52 -1.73 22.64
C PRO A 78 1.59 -2.86 21.62
N GLN A 79 2.56 -2.81 20.70
CA GLN A 79 2.72 -3.92 19.77
C GLN A 79 2.89 -5.19 20.61
N PRO A 80 2.12 -6.26 20.32
CA PRO A 80 2.30 -7.52 21.01
C PRO A 80 3.76 -7.94 20.86
N LYS A 81 4.33 -8.47 21.95
CA LYS A 81 5.74 -8.89 21.98
C LYS A 81 6.02 -9.78 20.78
N ARG A 82 6.77 -9.26 19.81
CA ARG A 82 7.20 -10.03 18.65
C ARG A 82 8.13 -11.13 19.14
N SER A 83 7.94 -12.34 18.62
CA SER A 83 8.90 -13.43 18.84
C SER A 83 10.27 -13.00 18.31
N THR A 84 11.33 -13.46 18.98
CA THR A 84 12.70 -13.19 18.53
C THR A 84 12.96 -13.92 17.20
N PRO A 85 13.89 -13.43 16.36
CA PRO A 85 14.21 -14.09 15.09
C PRO A 85 14.63 -15.55 15.27
N ILE A 86 15.41 -15.85 16.32
CA ILE A 86 15.82 -17.22 16.65
C ILE A 86 14.63 -18.11 16.98
N ARG A 87 13.65 -17.59 17.73
CA ARG A 87 12.43 -18.34 18.02
C ARG A 87 11.63 -18.64 16.75
N GLN A 88 11.53 -17.68 15.83
CA GLN A 88 10.83 -17.87 14.55
C GLN A 88 11.50 -18.93 13.67
N ILE A 89 12.83 -18.89 13.57
CA ILE A 89 13.60 -19.89 12.81
C ILE A 89 13.44 -21.28 13.42
N LEU A 90 13.51 -21.38 14.75
CA LEU A 90 13.31 -22.65 15.45
C LEU A 90 11.89 -23.19 15.25
N ASP A 91 10.87 -22.35 15.40
CA ASP A 91 9.46 -22.73 15.18
C ASP A 91 9.25 -23.25 13.74
N ALA A 92 9.80 -22.55 12.74
CA ALA A 92 9.72 -22.97 11.34
C ALA A 92 10.47 -24.28 11.06
N ALA A 93 11.65 -24.49 11.66
CA ALA A 93 12.43 -25.70 11.48
C ALA A 93 11.77 -26.93 12.11
N LEU A 94 11.11 -26.76 13.26
CA LEU A 94 10.36 -27.84 13.91
C LEU A 94 9.12 -28.23 13.10
N GLU A 95 8.43 -27.24 12.54
CA GLU A 95 7.30 -27.47 11.64
C GLU A 95 7.75 -28.22 10.38
N ASP A 96 8.83 -27.76 9.74
CA ASP A 96 9.38 -28.39 8.53
C ASP A 96 9.84 -29.84 8.80
N ALA A 97 10.50 -30.07 9.94
CA ALA A 97 10.94 -31.40 10.36
C ALA A 97 9.82 -32.29 10.92
N HIS A 98 8.60 -31.78 11.09
CA HIS A 98 7.47 -32.46 11.73
C HIS A 98 7.81 -32.99 13.13
N ILE A 99 8.59 -32.21 13.89
CA ILE A 99 9.01 -32.55 15.25
C ILE A 99 8.12 -31.82 16.26
N GLU A 100 7.36 -32.57 17.02
CA GLU A 100 6.64 -32.03 18.18
C GLU A 100 7.61 -31.79 19.34
N MET A 101 7.64 -30.55 19.83
CA MET A 101 8.41 -30.16 21.01
C MET A 101 7.56 -29.28 21.93
N ASP A 102 7.67 -29.54 23.23
CA ASP A 102 6.94 -28.80 24.26
C ASP A 102 7.27 -27.30 24.25
N ALA A 103 6.31 -26.48 24.69
CA ALA A 103 6.43 -25.03 24.68
C ALA A 103 7.56 -24.53 25.60
N LEU A 104 7.80 -25.21 26.74
CA LEU A 104 8.87 -24.86 27.67
C LEU A 104 10.24 -25.19 27.08
N ASP A 105 10.40 -26.41 26.54
CA ASP A 105 11.65 -26.86 25.92
C ASP A 105 12.01 -25.99 24.72
N ARG A 106 11.00 -25.66 23.90
CA ARG A 106 11.18 -24.75 22.76
C ARG A 106 11.62 -23.35 23.19
N LYS A 107 11.13 -22.86 24.33
CA LYS A 107 11.55 -21.56 24.88
C LYS A 107 12.97 -21.63 25.45
N ALA A 108 13.29 -22.70 26.17
CA ALA A 108 14.63 -22.92 26.71
C ALA A 108 15.68 -23.04 25.59
N LEU A 109 15.36 -23.79 24.54
CA LEU A 109 16.23 -23.97 23.38
C LEU A 109 16.44 -22.65 22.63
N ALA A 110 15.38 -21.90 22.34
CA ALA A 110 15.50 -20.59 21.69
C ALA A 110 16.40 -19.63 22.50
N HIS A 111 16.22 -19.59 23.82
CA HIS A 111 17.06 -18.76 24.70
C HIS A 111 18.52 -19.22 24.72
N ALA A 112 18.78 -20.53 24.81
CA ALA A 112 20.15 -21.06 24.77
C ALA A 112 20.87 -20.72 23.45
N LEU A 113 20.14 -20.78 22.33
CA LEU A 113 20.66 -20.39 21.01
C LEU A 113 20.96 -18.90 20.92
N GLU A 114 20.12 -18.04 21.50
CA GLU A 114 20.36 -16.59 21.57
C GLU A 114 21.63 -16.25 22.36
N VAL A 115 21.78 -16.84 23.56
CA VAL A 115 22.97 -16.64 24.39
C VAL A 115 24.23 -17.09 23.64
N ARG A 116 24.19 -18.27 23.04
CA ARG A 116 25.33 -18.80 22.28
C ARG A 116 25.69 -17.93 21.09
N LEU A 117 24.71 -17.35 20.39
CA LEU A 117 24.97 -16.46 19.26
C LEU A 117 25.61 -15.14 19.74
N ALA A 118 25.15 -14.61 20.87
CA ALA A 118 25.73 -13.41 21.47
C ALA A 118 27.20 -13.61 21.88
N ASP A 119 27.55 -14.80 22.39
CA ASP A 119 28.92 -15.15 22.76
C ASP A 119 29.85 -15.33 21.54
N GLN A 120 29.32 -15.69 20.37
CA GLN A 120 30.12 -15.91 19.15
C GLN A 120 30.45 -14.63 18.37
N VAL A 121 29.75 -13.52 18.64
CA VAL A 121 29.95 -12.24 17.94
C VAL A 121 30.99 -11.35 18.68
N LYS A 122 31.60 -11.88 19.74
CA LYS A 122 32.54 -11.17 20.62
C LYS A 122 33.98 -11.61 20.36
#